data_AF-A0A656JNV7-F1
#
_entry.id   AF-A0A656JNV7-F1
#
_cell.length_a   1.000
_cell.length_b   1.000
_cell.length_c   1.000
_cell.angle_alpha   90.00
_cell.angle_beta   90.00
_cell.angle_gamma   90.00
#
_symmetry.space_group_name_H-M   'P 1'
#
loop_
_entity.id
_entity.type
_entity.pdbx_description
1 polymer ?
#
loop_
_entity_poly.entity_id
_entity_poly.type
_entity_poly.pdbx_seq_one_letter_code
_entity_poly.pdbx_strand_id
1 'polypeptide(L)'
;ASLYCGAVLAGWGWLHLRLHEVGMTDGHIVIQDGQISYPLPVRSDAIARCDAPEVAQWEKFITTYQRRGRARLTLHTCITAQDSDEQAVRFVGQFVLHR
;
A
#
# COMPACT_ATOMS: atom_id res chain seq x y z
N ALA A 1 -9.97 7.45 -12.79
CA ALA A 1 -9.82 5.98 -12.87
C ALA A 1 -8.36 5.54 -12.76
N SER A 2 -7.42 6.14 -13.51
CA SER A 2 -6.00 5.76 -13.49
C SER A 2 -5.27 6.03 -12.16
N LEU A 3 -5.54 7.15 -11.49
CA LEU A 3 -4.89 7.54 -10.24
C LEU A 3 -5.15 6.54 -9.10
N TYR A 4 -6.38 6.03 -8.98
CA TYR A 4 -6.72 4.99 -8.01
C TYR A 4 -5.92 3.70 -8.24
N CYS A 5 -5.85 3.24 -9.50
CA CYS A 5 -5.08 2.05 -9.84
C CYS A 5 -3.59 2.22 -9.52
N GLY A 6 -3.01 3.38 -9.83
CA GLY A 6 -1.61 3.68 -9.49
C GLY A 6 -1.35 3.67 -7.99
N ALA A 7 -2.22 4.31 -7.20
CA ALA A 7 -2.12 4.34 -5.75
C ALA A 7 -2.25 2.95 -5.11
N VAL A 8 -3.18 2.13 -5.63
CA VAL A 8 -3.38 0.74 -5.21
C VAL A 8 -2.17 -0.12 -5.55
N LEU A 9 -1.67 -0.05 -6.79
CA LEU A 9 -0.51 -0.82 -7.25
C LEU A 9 0.76 -0.47 -6.49
N ALA A 10 0.95 0.80 -6.12
CA ALA A 10 2.07 1.20 -5.27
C ALA A 10 2.03 0.49 -3.90
N GLY A 11 0.86 0.43 -3.27
CA GLY A 11 0.68 -0.24 -1.98
C GLY A 11 0.83 -1.76 -2.09
N TRP A 12 0.17 -2.37 -3.08
CA TRP A 12 0.26 -3.81 -3.33
C TRP A 12 1.69 -4.23 -3.69
N GLY A 13 2.36 -3.48 -4.56
CA GLY A 13 3.73 -3.74 -5.00
C GLY A 13 4.74 -3.63 -3.87
N TRP A 14 4.60 -2.61 -3.02
CA TRP A 14 5.41 -2.49 -1.80
C TRP A 14 5.23 -3.73 -0.89
N LEU A 15 3.99 -4.14 -0.62
CA LEU A 15 3.69 -5.29 0.22
C LEU A 15 4.23 -6.59 -0.38
N HIS A 16 4.06 -6.79 -1.68
CA HIS A 16 4.56 -7.95 -2.41
C HIS A 16 6.10 -8.05 -2.33
N LEU A 17 6.81 -6.95 -2.59
CA LEU A 17 8.27 -6.91 -2.48
C LEU A 17 8.74 -7.21 -1.06
N ARG A 18 8.10 -6.60 -0.05
CA ARG A 18 8.44 -6.83 1.36
C ARG A 18 8.19 -8.26 1.81
N LEU A 19 7.12 -8.90 1.34
CA LEU A 19 6.84 -10.31 1.62
C LEU A 19 7.89 -11.23 0.98
N HIS A 20 8.31 -10.90 -0.24
CA HIS A 20 9.37 -11.63 -0.91
C HIS A 20 10.72 -11.52 -0.17
N GLU A 21 11.07 -10.35 0.36
CA GLU A 21 12.28 -10.14 1.17
C GLU A 21 12.33 -11.02 2.43
N VAL A 22 11.17 -11.32 3.03
CA VAL A 22 11.07 -12.19 4.21
C VAL A 22 10.81 -13.67 3.87
N GLY A 23 10.88 -14.03 2.58
CA GLY A 23 10.71 -15.41 2.11
C GLY A 23 9.27 -15.92 2.12
N MET A 24 8.28 -15.04 2.10
CA MET A 24 6.85 -15.39 2.10
C MET A 24 6.25 -15.33 0.69
N THR A 25 6.34 -16.43 -0.06
CA THR A 25 5.85 -16.54 -1.44
C THR A 25 4.44 -17.11 -1.58
N ASP A 26 3.93 -17.79 -0.55
CA ASP A 26 2.69 -18.59 -0.64
C ASP A 26 1.44 -17.83 -0.17
N GLY A 27 1.55 -16.53 0.09
CA GLY A 27 0.45 -15.72 0.61
C GLY A 27 -0.29 -14.95 -0.48
N HIS A 28 -1.62 -15.01 -0.47
CA HIS A 28 -2.48 -14.22 -1.33
C HIS A 28 -2.75 -12.84 -0.72
N ILE A 29 -2.36 -11.79 -1.44
CA ILE A 29 -2.63 -10.39 -1.06
C ILE A 29 -3.94 -9.95 -1.70
N VAL A 30 -4.92 -9.58 -0.88
CA VAL A 30 -6.19 -8.99 -1.31
C VAL A 30 -6.38 -7.61 -0.70
N ILE A 31 -7.08 -6.73 -1.41
CA ILE A 31 -7.45 -5.41 -0.88
C ILE A 31 -8.87 -5.50 -0.37
N GLN A 32 -9.04 -5.34 0.94
CA GLN A 32 -10.34 -5.42 1.60
C GLN A 32 -11.10 -4.11 1.51
N ASP A 33 -10.38 -2.99 1.64
CA ASP A 33 -10.96 -1.64 1.62
C ASP A 33 -9.94 -0.63 1.10
N GLY A 34 -10.41 0.49 0.56
CA GLY A 34 -9.57 1.51 -0.04
C GLY A 34 -10.27 2.86 -0.10
N GLN A 35 -9.76 3.83 0.65
CA GLN A 35 -10.26 5.20 0.62
C GLN A 35 -9.29 6.10 -0.14
N ILE A 36 -9.81 6.85 -1.12
CA ILE A 36 -9.03 7.79 -1.91
C ILE A 36 -9.55 9.21 -1.74
N SER A 37 -8.65 10.18 -1.64
CA SER A 37 -8.94 11.60 -1.51
C SER A 37 -8.14 12.39 -2.54
N TYR A 38 -8.78 13.38 -3.17
CA TYR A 38 -8.18 14.22 -4.21
C TYR A 38 -8.12 15.68 -3.75
N PRO A 39 -7.21 16.02 -2.81
CA PRO A 39 -7.09 17.38 -2.29
C PRO A 39 -6.65 18.40 -3.36
N LEU A 40 -5.90 17.99 -4.39
CA LEU A 40 -5.41 18.89 -5.44
C LEU A 40 -5.60 18.27 -6.83
N PRO A 41 -5.78 19.10 -7.88
CA PRO A 41 -5.86 18.61 -9.25
C PRO A 41 -4.48 18.17 -9.76
N VAL A 42 -4.40 16.96 -10.30
CA VAL A 42 -3.20 16.45 -11.00
C VAL A 42 -3.25 16.92 -12.45
N ARG A 43 -2.35 17.82 -12.85
CA ARG A 43 -2.30 18.42 -14.20
C ARG A 43 -1.09 18.00 -15.03
N SER A 44 -0.17 17.27 -14.43
CA SER A 44 1.11 16.85 -14.99
C SER A 44 1.38 15.37 -14.65
N ASP A 45 2.54 14.87 -15.08
CA ASP A 45 2.97 13.52 -14.75
C ASP A 45 2.99 13.29 -13.24
N ALA A 46 2.48 12.12 -12.84
CA ALA A 46 2.10 11.81 -11.47
C ALA A 46 2.90 10.63 -10.94
N ILE A 47 3.52 10.78 -9.77
CA ILE A 47 4.34 9.74 -9.13
C ILE A 47 3.56 9.16 -7.97
N ALA A 48 3.30 7.85 -8.01
CA ALA A 48 2.68 7.12 -6.90
C ALA A 48 3.77 6.58 -5.95
N ARG A 49 3.64 6.89 -4.66
CA ARG A 49 4.55 6.41 -3.60
C ARG A 49 3.76 5.70 -2.51
N CYS A 50 4.27 4.57 -2.03
CA CYS A 50 3.80 3.93 -0.81
C CYS A 50 4.80 4.22 0.31
N ASP A 51 4.33 4.78 1.41
CA ASP A 51 5.16 4.95 2.58
C ASP A 51 5.19 3.63 3.36
N ALA A 52 6.37 3.26 3.87
CA ALA A 52 6.49 2.08 4.71
C ALA A 52 5.69 2.31 6.01
N PRO A 53 4.92 1.32 6.49
CA PRO A 53 4.28 1.40 7.78
C PRO A 53 5.34 1.37 8.89
N GLU A 54 4.93 1.72 10.09
CA GLU A 54 5.79 1.60 11.26
C GLU A 54 6.32 0.17 11.43
N VAL A 55 7.59 0.05 11.83
CA VAL A 55 8.26 -1.24 12.00
C VAL A 55 7.48 -2.16 12.94
N ALA A 56 6.95 -1.62 14.05
CA ALA A 56 6.12 -2.38 14.99
C ALA A 56 4.81 -2.91 14.37
N GLN A 57 4.21 -2.14 13.45
CA GLN A 57 3.00 -2.56 12.73
C GLN A 57 3.33 -3.70 11.75
N TRP A 58 4.46 -3.59 11.04
CA TRP A 58 4.97 -4.61 10.15
C TRP A 58 5.29 -5.92 10.88
N GLU A 59 6.05 -5.86 11.97
CA GLU A 59 6.39 -7.02 12.79
C GLU A 59 5.13 -7.73 13.31
N LYS A 60 4.19 -6.95 13.87
CA LYS A 60 2.91 -7.49 14.35
C LYS A 60 2.11 -8.14 13.22
N PHE A 61 2.14 -7.58 12.02
CA PHE A 61 1.48 -8.13 10.84
C PHE A 61 2.08 -9.50 10.48
N ILE A 62 3.40 -9.60 10.37
CA ILE A 62 4.10 -10.85 10.06
C ILE A 62 3.85 -11.91 11.14
N THR A 63 4.03 -11.58 12.42
CA THR A 63 3.76 -12.51 13.52
C THR A 63 2.30 -12.98 13.52
N THR A 64 1.35 -12.10 13.20
CA THR A 64 -0.07 -12.46 13.13
C THR A 64 -0.33 -13.42 11.97
N TYR A 65 0.27 -13.16 10.79
CA TYR A 65 0.13 -14.01 9.62
C TYR A 65 0.72 -15.40 9.86
N GLN A 66 1.93 -15.48 10.42
CA GLN A 66 2.58 -16.75 10.76
C GLN A 66 1.75 -17.59 11.74
N ARG A 67 1.09 -16.95 12.71
CA ARG A 67 0.28 -17.65 13.72
C ARG A 67 -1.12 -18.05 13.23
N ARG A 68 -1.76 -17.23 12.40
CA ARG A 68 -3.18 -17.39 12.04
C ARG A 68 -3.43 -17.75 10.58
N GLY A 69 -2.40 -17.72 9.73
CA GLY A 69 -2.54 -17.82 8.27
C GLY A 69 -3.28 -16.65 7.63
N ARG A 70 -3.60 -15.59 8.39
CA ARG A 70 -4.27 -14.38 7.91
C ARG A 70 -3.89 -13.16 8.74
N ALA A 71 -3.52 -12.07 8.09
CA ALA A 71 -3.28 -10.77 8.73
C ALA A 71 -3.73 -9.61 7.85
N ARG A 72 -3.96 -8.46 8.46
CA ARG A 72 -4.33 -7.22 7.78
C ARG A 72 -3.32 -6.13 8.06
N LEU A 73 -3.05 -5.30 7.06
CA LEU A 73 -2.13 -4.17 7.11
C LEU A 73 -2.75 -2.98 6.40
N THR A 74 -2.78 -1.84 7.08
CA THR A 74 -3.16 -0.57 6.44
C THR A 74 -1.91 0.06 5.84
N LEU A 75 -1.96 0.38 4.55
CA LEU A 75 -0.90 1.10 3.86
C LEU A 75 -1.39 2.46 3.38
N HIS A 76 -0.51 3.44 3.49
CA HIS A 76 -0.74 4.79 3.02
C HIS A 76 0.05 5.00 1.74
N THR A 77 -0.65 5.39 0.68
CA THR A 77 -0.01 5.79 -0.58
C THR A 77 -0.44 7.19 -0.95
N CYS A 78 0.46 7.91 -1.59
CA CYS A 78 0.20 9.26 -2.08
C CYS A 78 0.63 9.37 -3.53
N ILE A 79 0.02 10.32 -4.23
CA ILE A 79 0.42 10.72 -5.57
C ILE A 79 0.81 12.17 -5.52
N THR A 80 2.02 12.47 -5.97
CA THR A 80 2.55 13.82 -6.12
C THR A 80 2.79 14.13 -7.59
N ALA A 81 2.85 15.42 -7.93
CA ALA A 81 3.38 15.82 -9.23
C ALA A 81 4.90 15.61 -9.25
N GLN A 82 5.48 15.34 -10.42
CA GLN A 82 6.93 15.11 -10.52
C GLN A 82 7.80 16.23 -9.92
N ASP A 83 7.34 17.49 -10.03
CA ASP A 83 8.08 18.67 -9.58
C ASP A 83 7.56 19.25 -8.24
N SER A 84 6.78 18.48 -7.47
CA SER A 84 6.20 18.96 -6.21
C SER A 84 6.06 17.84 -5.17
N ASP A 85 6.24 18.18 -3.89
CA ASP A 85 5.95 17.28 -2.76
C ASP A 85 4.48 17.35 -2.31
N GLU A 86 3.65 18.18 -2.97
CA GLU A 86 2.24 18.27 -2.65
C GLU A 86 1.52 16.97 -3.02
N GLN A 87 0.88 16.36 -2.01
CA GLN A 87 0.08 15.17 -2.17
C GLN A 87 -1.23 15.50 -2.85
N ALA A 88 -1.24 15.47 -4.19
CA ALA A 88 -2.43 15.72 -4.98
C ALA A 88 -3.49 14.62 -4.83
N VAL A 89 -3.05 13.40 -4.55
CA VAL A 89 -3.94 12.29 -4.18
C VAL A 89 -3.40 11.60 -2.93
N ARG A 90 -4.31 11.22 -2.04
CA ARG A 90 -4.02 10.37 -0.90
C ARG A 90 -4.89 9.12 -0.98
N PHE A 91 -4.28 7.97 -0.74
CA PHE A 91 -4.96 6.69 -0.67
C PHE A 91 -4.58 5.95 0.61
N VAL A 92 -5.58 5.37 1.25
CA VAL A 92 -5.42 4.50 2.41
C VAL A 92 -6.06 3.17 2.07
N GLY A 93 -5.25 2.13 1.93
CA GLY A 93 -5.70 0.79 1.57
C GLY A 93 -5.54 -0.18 2.73
N GLN A 94 -6.55 -0.99 2.98
CA GLN A 94 -6.44 -2.16 3.85
C GLN A 94 -6.14 -3.40 3.01
N PHE A 95 -4.91 -3.90 3.16
CA PHE A 95 -4.43 -5.10 2.53
C PHE A 95 -4.55 -6.27 3.50
N VAL A 96 -5.04 -7.40 3.03
CA VAL A 96 -5.14 -8.64 3.77
C VAL A 96 -4.26 -9.67 3.09
N LEU A 97 -3.38 -10.27 3.87
CA LEU A 97 -2.61 -11.43 3.46
C LEU A 97 -3.25 -12.65 4.06
N HIS A 98 -3.53 -13.67 3.25
CA HIS A 98 -4.00 -14.96 3.72
C HIS A 98 -3.36 -16.12 2.94
N ARG A 99 -3.22 -17.27 3.61
CA ARG A 99 -2.84 -18.54 2.98
C ARG A 99 -4.07 -19.23 2.38
#